data_AF-A0A523JJ36-F1
#
_entry.id   AF-A0A523JJ36-F1
#
_cell.length_a   1.000
_cell.length_b   1.000
_cell.length_c   1.000
_cell.angle_alpha   90.00
_cell.angle_beta   90.00
_cell.angle_gamma   90.00
#
_symmetry.space_group_name_H-M   'P 1'
#
loop_
_entity.id
_entity.type
_entity.pdbx_description
1 polymer ?
#
loop_
_entity_poly.entity_id
_entity_poly.type
_entity_poly.pdbx_seq_one_letter_code
_entity_poly.pdbx_strand_id
1 'polypeptide(L)'
;MIILLSLLLSFKTQAISVDNEGNIGFKIKYYGLGRTGERCKSDFNCASLCCKHGLCASHNPSMGAYCGKSIGHSCVSRAYCAKQTVESCYVVRTGKDPRGKITCALRCFRKRTFPPCRNGRCIQLRSPPVPSFDPKNPDCSKVIDPPTW
;
A
#
# COMPACT_ATOMS: atom_id res chain seq x y z
N MET A 1 -16.09 33.74 -41.51
CA MET A 1 -17.00 33.12 -40.52
C MET A 1 -16.57 31.65 -40.43
N ILE A 2 -15.56 31.31 -39.61
CA ILE A 2 -15.68 30.82 -38.22
C ILE A 2 -16.63 29.61 -38.20
N ILE A 3 -16.21 28.36 -37.95
CA ILE A 3 -15.76 27.86 -36.64
C ILE A 3 -14.62 26.83 -36.79
N LEU A 4 -13.51 27.13 -36.12
CA LEU A 4 -12.35 26.30 -35.83
C LEU A 4 -12.58 25.57 -34.48
N LEU A 5 -11.98 24.38 -34.31
CA LEU A 5 -11.47 23.81 -33.03
C LEU A 5 -12.51 23.60 -31.89
N SER A 6 -12.76 22.40 -31.34
CA SER A 6 -11.80 21.62 -30.54
C SER A 6 -12.45 20.30 -30.10
N LEU A 7 -12.05 19.15 -30.66
CA LEU A 7 -12.27 17.87 -29.96
C LEU A 7 -11.07 17.64 -29.05
N LEU A 8 -11.25 17.87 -27.76
CA LEU A 8 -10.30 17.52 -26.71
C LEU A 8 -10.17 15.99 -26.62
N LEU A 9 -9.34 15.40 -27.49
CA LEU A 9 -8.79 14.07 -27.27
C LEU A 9 -7.77 14.17 -26.14
N SER A 10 -8.19 13.79 -24.94
CA SER A 10 -7.30 13.61 -23.80
C SER A 10 -6.40 12.39 -24.08
N PHE A 11 -5.21 12.64 -24.63
CA PHE A 11 -4.18 11.63 -24.82
C PHE A 11 -3.66 11.17 -23.45
N LYS A 12 -4.22 10.08 -22.92
CA LYS A 12 -3.55 9.31 -21.87
C LYS A 12 -2.43 8.50 -22.51
N THR A 13 -1.23 8.65 -21.98
CA THR A 13 0.01 7.98 -22.38
C THR A 13 -0.22 6.47 -22.54
N GLN A 14 -0.11 5.97 -23.77
CA GLN A 14 -0.24 4.54 -24.08
C GLN A 14 1.17 3.93 -24.14
N ALA A 15 1.41 2.89 -23.35
CA ALA A 15 2.59 2.06 -23.53
C ALA A 15 2.30 1.09 -24.68
N ILE A 16 2.94 1.33 -25.83
CA ILE A 16 2.90 0.45 -27.00
C ILE A 16 3.85 -0.72 -26.69
N SER A 17 3.34 -1.95 -26.74
CA SER A 17 4.18 -3.16 -26.72
C SER A 17 3.97 -3.92 -28.01
N VAL A 18 5.04 -4.10 -28.78
CA VAL A 18 5.09 -4.90 -30.01
C VAL A 18 5.51 -6.31 -29.59
N ASP A 19 4.76 -7.34 -30.00
CA ASP A 19 5.20 -8.72 -29.83
C ASP A 19 6.20 -9.13 -30.92
N ASN A 20 6.89 -10.25 -30.71
CA ASN A 20 7.92 -10.75 -31.64
C ASN A 20 7.36 -11.17 -33.02
N GLU A 21 6.04 -11.12 -33.21
CA GLU A 21 5.37 -11.42 -34.47
C GLU A 21 4.93 -10.16 -35.21
N GLY A 22 5.28 -8.97 -34.70
CA GLY A 22 4.96 -7.69 -35.34
C GLY A 22 3.49 -7.29 -35.19
N ASN A 23 2.71 -7.96 -34.34
CA ASN A 23 1.34 -7.59 -34.07
C ASN A 23 1.31 -6.44 -33.06
N ILE A 24 0.59 -5.38 -33.42
CA ILE A 24 0.29 -4.25 -32.52
C ILE A 24 -0.81 -4.72 -31.57
N GLY A 25 -0.43 -5.45 -30.53
CA GLY A 25 -1.30 -5.82 -29.43
C GLY A 25 -1.60 -4.61 -28.56
N PHE A 26 -2.73 -3.93 -28.80
CA PHE A 26 -3.24 -2.93 -27.88
C PHE A 26 -3.73 -3.63 -26.61
N LYS A 27 -2.90 -3.69 -25.56
CA LYS A 27 -3.40 -3.99 -24.21
C LYS A 27 -4.17 -2.79 -23.68
N ILE A 28 -5.39 -2.59 -24.18
CA ILE A 28 -6.33 -1.65 -23.58
C ILE A 28 -6.71 -2.25 -22.22
N LYS A 29 -6.08 -1.79 -21.14
CA LYS A 29 -6.66 -1.96 -19.81
C LYS A 29 -7.91 -1.10 -19.76
N TYR A 30 -9.06 -1.69 -20.07
CA TYR A 30 -10.36 -1.06 -19.90
C TYR A 30 -10.60 -0.88 -18.40
N TYR A 31 -10.26 0.29 -17.90
CA TYR A 31 -10.75 0.76 -16.61
C TYR A 31 -12.14 1.35 -16.85
N GLY A 32 -13.11 0.93 -16.07
CA GLY A 32 -14.46 1.45 -16.11
C GLY A 32 -14.50 2.92 -15.70
N LEU A 33 -15.53 3.63 -16.16
CA LEU A 33 -15.69 5.07 -15.97
C LEU A 33 -16.58 5.43 -14.77
N GLY A 34 -16.88 4.45 -13.90
CA GLY A 34 -17.81 4.63 -12.79
C GLY A 34 -17.34 5.70 -11.82
N ARG A 35 -18.23 6.66 -11.51
CA ARG A 35 -17.96 7.78 -10.59
C ARG A 35 -18.19 7.33 -9.14
N THR A 36 -17.58 8.06 -8.19
CA THR A 36 -17.82 7.82 -6.77
C THR A 36 -19.32 7.81 -6.44
N GLY A 37 -19.79 6.77 -5.75
CA GLY A 37 -21.19 6.54 -5.41
C GLY A 37 -21.96 5.67 -6.40
N GLU A 38 -21.44 5.43 -7.61
CA GLU A 38 -22.11 4.56 -8.58
C GLU A 38 -21.96 3.08 -8.23
N ARG A 39 -22.93 2.25 -8.64
CA ARG A 39 -22.88 0.80 -8.39
C ARG A 39 -21.74 0.15 -9.18
N CYS A 40 -21.04 -0.77 -8.54
CA CYS A 40 -19.95 -1.54 -9.13
C CYS A 40 -20.01 -3.01 -8.68
N LYS A 41 -19.51 -3.90 -9.54
CA LYS A 41 -19.32 -5.33 -9.21
C LYS A 41 -17.85 -5.68 -9.00
N SER A 42 -16.96 -4.88 -9.56
CA SER A 42 -15.51 -5.05 -9.49
C SER A 42 -14.82 -3.69 -9.39
N ASP A 43 -13.58 -3.71 -8.92
CA ASP A 43 -12.71 -2.53 -8.91
C ASP A 43 -12.58 -1.88 -10.28
N PHE A 44 -12.49 -2.70 -11.31
CA PHE A 44 -12.32 -2.26 -12.69
C PHE A 44 -13.59 -1.61 -13.28
N ASN A 45 -14.70 -1.53 -12.56
CA ASN A 45 -15.85 -0.73 -13.01
C ASN A 45 -15.69 0.77 -12.69
N CYS A 46 -14.84 1.11 -11.73
CA CYS A 46 -14.72 2.47 -11.20
C CYS A 46 -13.51 3.19 -11.79
N ALA A 47 -13.65 4.48 -12.06
CA ALA A 47 -12.53 5.32 -12.53
C ALA A 47 -11.37 5.36 -11.52
N SER A 48 -11.67 5.22 -10.23
CA SER A 48 -10.73 5.15 -9.11
C SER A 48 -10.17 3.75 -8.84
N LEU A 49 -10.61 2.72 -9.58
CA LEU A 49 -10.30 1.31 -9.33
C LEU A 49 -10.67 0.82 -7.93
N CYS A 50 -11.65 1.46 -7.29
CA CYS A 50 -12.06 1.15 -5.93
C CYS A 50 -13.57 0.92 -5.90
N CYS A 51 -13.95 -0.35 -5.84
CA CYS A 51 -15.32 -0.79 -5.59
C CYS A 51 -15.43 -1.29 -4.15
N LYS A 52 -16.07 -0.51 -3.27
CA LYS A 52 -16.22 -0.80 -1.84
C LYS A 52 -17.70 -0.93 -1.49
N HIS A 53 -18.08 -2.09 -0.95
CA HIS A 53 -19.47 -2.41 -0.60
C HIS A 53 -20.44 -2.25 -1.77
N GLY A 54 -20.00 -2.60 -2.98
CA GLY A 54 -20.81 -2.50 -4.20
C GLY A 54 -20.94 -1.09 -4.79
N LEU A 55 -20.22 -0.11 -4.24
CA LEU A 55 -20.19 1.27 -4.75
C LEU A 55 -18.77 1.73 -5.08
N CYS A 56 -18.63 2.52 -6.13
CA CYS A 56 -17.39 3.16 -6.47
C CYS A 56 -17.00 4.17 -5.38
N ALA A 57 -15.75 4.11 -4.92
CA ALA A 57 -15.24 4.96 -3.85
C ALA A 57 -13.91 5.61 -4.28
N SER A 58 -13.48 6.66 -3.59
CA SER A 58 -12.26 7.39 -3.96
C SER A 58 -10.99 6.60 -3.63
N HIS A 59 -9.98 6.74 -4.49
CA HIS A 59 -8.61 6.30 -4.23
C HIS A 59 -7.65 7.27 -4.92
N ASN A 60 -7.01 8.14 -4.14
CA ASN A 60 -5.99 9.06 -4.59
C ASN A 60 -4.94 9.25 -3.47
N PRO A 61 -3.87 8.43 -3.48
CA PRO A 61 -2.80 8.51 -2.48
C PRO A 61 -2.14 9.89 -2.38
N SER A 62 -2.06 10.63 -3.50
CA SER A 62 -1.47 11.98 -3.54
C SER A 62 -2.29 13.01 -2.74
N MET A 63 -3.58 12.76 -2.52
CA MET A 63 -4.45 13.57 -1.67
C MET A 63 -4.73 12.93 -0.30
N GLY A 64 -4.02 11.84 0.04
CA GLY A 64 -4.27 11.09 1.27
C GLY A 64 -5.59 10.31 1.30
N ALA A 65 -6.30 10.21 0.17
CA ALA A 65 -7.56 9.50 0.06
C ALA A 65 -7.32 8.03 -0.32
N TYR A 66 -7.74 7.09 0.52
CA TYR A 66 -7.56 5.66 0.30
C TYR A 66 -8.90 4.93 0.34
N CYS A 67 -9.09 4.01 -0.61
CA CYS A 67 -10.27 3.14 -0.72
C CYS A 67 -10.66 2.48 0.62
N GLY A 68 -9.66 1.97 1.36
CA GLY A 68 -9.84 1.47 2.72
C GLY A 68 -10.76 0.26 2.81
N LYS A 69 -10.50 -0.77 1.99
CA LYS A 69 -11.29 -2.01 1.98
C LYS A 69 -10.94 -2.94 3.12
N SER A 70 -11.97 -3.61 3.65
CA SER A 70 -11.82 -4.62 4.71
C SER A 70 -11.03 -5.84 4.23
N ILE A 71 -10.52 -6.62 5.19
CA ILE A 71 -9.88 -7.91 4.91
C ILE A 71 -10.86 -8.84 4.18
N GLY A 72 -10.34 -9.62 3.23
CA GLY A 72 -11.13 -10.52 2.39
C GLY A 72 -11.72 -9.88 1.13
N HIS A 73 -11.82 -8.54 1.07
CA HIS A 73 -12.34 -7.84 -0.11
C HIS A 73 -11.30 -7.78 -1.24
N SER A 74 -11.79 -7.59 -2.47
CA SER A 74 -10.93 -7.45 -3.65
C SER A 74 -10.01 -6.25 -3.55
N CYS A 75 -8.80 -6.32 -4.08
CA CYS A 75 -7.87 -5.19 -4.13
C CYS A 75 -7.02 -5.22 -5.39
N VAL A 76 -6.66 -4.01 -5.86
CA VAL A 76 -5.72 -3.81 -6.96
C VAL A 76 -4.29 -3.75 -6.43
N SER A 77 -4.11 -3.15 -5.25
CA SER A 77 -2.83 -3.10 -4.54
C SER A 77 -3.05 -2.96 -3.04
N ARG A 78 -1.96 -3.01 -2.27
CA ARG A 78 -1.98 -2.89 -0.79
C ARG A 78 -2.68 -1.61 -0.32
N ALA A 79 -2.47 -0.50 -1.03
CA ALA A 79 -3.03 0.80 -0.68
C ALA A 79 -4.57 0.89 -0.83
N TYR A 80 -5.20 -0.09 -1.48
CA TYR A 80 -6.66 -0.18 -1.55
C TYR A 80 -7.28 -0.80 -0.30
N CYS A 81 -6.49 -1.51 0.50
CA CYS A 81 -6.94 -2.10 1.75
C CYS A 81 -6.94 -1.06 2.88
N ALA A 82 -7.76 -1.28 3.89
CA ALA A 82 -7.75 -0.50 5.12
C ALA A 82 -6.44 -0.70 5.87
N LYS A 83 -5.83 0.38 6.34
CA LYS A 83 -4.62 0.28 7.19
C LYS A 83 -4.94 -0.52 8.44
N GLN A 84 -3.99 -1.36 8.86
CA GLN A 84 -4.05 -2.06 10.12
C GLN A 84 -2.92 -1.59 11.02
N THR A 85 -3.16 -1.58 12.33
CA THR A 85 -2.12 -1.36 13.33
C THR A 85 -1.39 -2.67 13.56
N VAL A 86 -0.07 -2.68 13.36
CA VAL A 86 0.81 -3.80 13.68
C VAL A 86 1.79 -3.38 14.75
N GLU A 87 1.99 -4.24 15.74
CA GLU A 87 3.01 -4.07 16.77
C GLU A 87 4.25 -4.89 16.38
N SER A 88 5.40 -4.23 16.36
CA SER A 88 6.69 -4.87 16.08
C SER A 88 7.66 -4.56 17.21
N CYS A 89 8.28 -5.60 17.76
CA CYS A 89 9.26 -5.48 18.82
C CYS A 89 10.68 -5.59 18.27
N TYR A 90 11.57 -4.73 18.76
CA TYR A 90 12.97 -4.67 18.36
C TYR A 90 13.85 -4.50 19.59
N VAL A 91 15.07 -5.05 19.53
CA VAL A 91 16.12 -4.68 20.49
C VAL A 91 16.74 -3.39 19.99
N VAL A 92 16.45 -2.30 20.70
CA VAL A 92 16.84 -0.95 20.30
C VAL A 92 17.97 -0.41 21.16
N ARG A 93 18.83 0.39 20.55
CA ARG A 93 19.88 1.13 21.25
C ARG A 93 19.26 2.15 22.21
N THR A 94 19.74 2.18 23.44
CA THR A 94 19.32 3.15 24.47
C THR A 94 20.40 4.18 24.81
N GLY A 95 21.66 3.94 24.40
CA GLY A 95 22.75 4.87 24.62
C GLY A 95 24.10 4.16 24.75
N LYS A 96 25.00 4.75 25.53
CA LYS A 96 26.27 4.17 25.96
C LYS A 96 26.39 4.27 27.48
N ASP A 97 27.02 3.29 28.09
CA ASP A 97 27.39 3.34 29.50
C ASP A 97 28.60 4.29 29.72
N PRO A 98 28.99 4.59 30.99
CA PRO A 98 30.13 5.45 31.27
C PRO A 98 31.48 4.93 30.73
N ARG A 99 31.56 3.66 30.32
CA ARG A 99 32.75 3.04 29.72
C ARG A 99 32.66 3.03 28.18
N GLY A 100 31.62 3.64 27.60
CA GLY A 100 31.41 3.72 26.16
C GLY A 100 30.75 2.48 25.54
N LYS A 101 30.35 1.47 26.34
CA LYS A 101 29.68 0.26 25.84
C LYS A 101 28.25 0.59 25.45
N ILE A 102 27.80 0.11 24.29
CA ILE A 102 26.42 0.29 23.82
C ILE A 102 25.44 -0.38 24.80
N THR A 103 24.40 0.34 25.18
CA THR A 103 23.26 -0.19 25.95
C THR A 103 22.04 -0.35 25.04
N CYS A 104 21.19 -1.32 25.37
CA CYS A 104 20.01 -1.64 24.59
C CYS A 104 18.87 -2.21 25.42
N ALA A 105 17.65 -2.16 24.87
CA ALA A 105 16.45 -2.70 25.50
C ALA A 105 15.47 -3.23 24.45
N LEU A 106 14.66 -4.23 24.81
CA LEU A 106 13.53 -4.66 24.00
C LEU A 106 12.40 -3.62 24.08
N ARG A 107 11.98 -3.08 22.93
CA ARG A 107 10.88 -2.11 22.81
C ARG A 107 9.94 -2.49 21.67
N CYS A 108 8.65 -2.32 21.89
CA CYS A 108 7.60 -2.60 20.91
C CYS A 108 6.98 -1.30 20.40
N PHE A 109 6.81 -1.20 19.09
CA PHE A 109 6.30 -0.01 18.41
C PHE A 109 5.08 -0.37 17.58
N ARG A 110 4.06 0.48 17.61
CA ARG A 110 2.84 0.31 16.82
C ARG A 110 2.91 1.18 15.58
N LYS A 111 2.71 0.58 14.42
CA LYS A 111 2.68 1.28 13.12
C LYS A 111 1.39 0.95 12.38
N ARG A 112 0.75 1.97 11.81
CA ARG A 112 -0.35 1.78 10.85
C ARG A 112 0.23 1.56 9.46
N THR A 113 -0.04 0.42 8.86
CA THR A 113 0.45 0.07 7.52
C THR A 113 -0.62 -0.63 6.68
N PHE A 114 -0.42 -0.63 5.37
CA PHE A 114 -1.32 -1.30 4.44
C PHE A 114 -1.07 -2.82 4.43
N PRO A 115 -2.10 -3.63 4.67
CA PRO A 115 -1.97 -5.07 4.56
C PRO A 115 -1.62 -5.52 3.14
N PRO A 116 -1.05 -6.72 2.98
CA PRO A 116 -0.76 -7.25 1.67
C PRO A 116 -2.06 -7.51 0.88
N CYS A 117 -2.00 -7.18 -0.41
CA CYS A 117 -2.97 -7.62 -1.40
C CYS A 117 -2.41 -8.86 -2.08
N ARG A 118 -2.91 -10.06 -1.76
CA ARG A 118 -2.45 -11.33 -2.34
C ARG A 118 -3.60 -12.00 -3.06
N ASN A 119 -3.35 -12.52 -4.26
CA ASN A 119 -4.38 -13.12 -5.12
C ASN A 119 -5.61 -12.20 -5.28
N GLY A 120 -5.35 -10.90 -5.44
CA GLY A 120 -6.38 -9.87 -5.59
C GLY A 120 -7.25 -9.64 -4.34
N ARG A 121 -6.83 -10.07 -3.14
CA ARG A 121 -7.60 -9.87 -1.90
C ARG A 121 -6.76 -9.27 -0.76
N CYS A 122 -7.40 -8.44 0.06
CA CYS A 122 -6.78 -7.88 1.26
C CYS A 122 -6.59 -8.99 2.30
N ILE A 123 -5.35 -9.21 2.75
CA ILE A 123 -5.01 -10.27 3.71
C ILE A 123 -4.58 -9.67 5.04
N GLN A 124 -5.03 -10.26 6.15
CA GLN A 124 -4.66 -9.86 7.50
C GLN A 124 -3.13 -9.80 7.68
N LEU A 125 -2.62 -8.71 8.27
CA LEU A 125 -1.24 -8.63 8.74
C LEU A 125 -1.06 -9.50 9.98
N ARG A 126 0.05 -10.24 10.00
CA ARG A 126 0.52 -10.96 11.19
C ARG A 126 1.58 -10.12 11.88
N SER A 127 1.51 -10.03 13.20
CA SER A 127 2.59 -9.43 13.98
C SER A 127 3.85 -10.30 13.83
N PRO A 128 5.02 -9.68 13.64
CA PRO A 128 6.28 -10.42 13.64
C PRO A 128 6.52 -11.05 15.02
N PRO A 129 7.28 -12.16 15.08
CA PRO A 129 7.68 -12.74 16.36
C PRO A 129 8.51 -11.74 17.17
N VAL A 130 8.31 -11.75 18.48
CA VAL A 130 9.11 -10.94 19.41
C VAL A 130 10.53 -11.52 19.46
N PRO A 131 11.58 -10.71 19.27
CA PRO A 131 12.95 -11.17 19.42
C PRO A 131 13.22 -11.69 20.83
N SER A 132 14.03 -12.76 20.94
CA SER A 132 14.56 -13.18 22.25
C SER A 132 15.48 -12.09 22.81
N PHE A 133 15.34 -11.78 24.10
CA PHE A 133 16.14 -10.76 24.79
C PHE A 133 16.31 -11.14 26.26
N ASP A 134 17.56 -11.26 26.72
CA ASP A 134 17.87 -11.44 28.14
C ASP A 134 18.19 -10.08 28.78
N PRO A 135 17.34 -9.56 29.67
CA PRO A 135 17.58 -8.28 30.33
C PRO A 135 18.75 -8.31 31.33
N LYS A 136 19.18 -9.50 31.80
CA LYS A 136 20.32 -9.64 32.73
C LYS A 136 21.65 -9.68 32.00
N ASN A 137 21.67 -10.20 30.78
CA ASN A 137 22.84 -10.23 29.91
C ASN A 137 22.48 -9.82 28.47
N PRO A 138 22.24 -8.52 28.22
CA PRO A 138 21.76 -8.06 26.92
C PRO A 138 22.87 -8.11 25.85
N ASP A 139 22.60 -8.83 24.76
CA ASP A 139 23.43 -8.78 23.55
C ASP A 139 23.06 -7.53 22.71
N CYS A 140 23.89 -6.50 22.83
CA CYS A 140 23.70 -5.25 22.10
C CYS A 140 24.49 -5.17 20.77
N SER A 141 25.02 -6.28 20.24
CA SER A 141 25.87 -6.28 19.04
C SER A 141 25.12 -5.96 17.74
N LYS A 142 23.84 -6.35 17.63
CA LYS A 142 23.00 -6.19 16.43
C LYS A 142 21.77 -5.30 16.66
N VAL A 143 21.94 -4.26 17.48
CA VAL A 143 20.82 -3.37 17.85
C VAL A 143 20.57 -2.34 16.78
N ILE A 144 19.31 -1.98 16.61
CA ILE A 144 18.89 -0.89 15.73
C ILE A 144 18.63 0.37 16.54
N ASP A 145 18.65 1.52 15.89
CA ASP A 145 18.16 2.75 16.52
C ASP A 145 16.62 2.74 16.60
N PRO A 146 16.02 3.40 17.61
CA PRO A 146 14.58 3.48 17.73
C PRO A 146 13.92 4.08 16.47
N PRO A 147 12.83 3.48 15.98
CA PRO A 147 11.95 4.06 14.98
C PRO A 147 11.52 5.52 15.22
N THR A 148 11.49 6.36 14.17
CA THR A 148 11.12 7.80 14.25
C THR A 148 9.88 8.19 13.42
N TRP A 149 9.09 7.22 12.96
CA TRP A 149 7.96 7.45 12.04
C TRP A 149 6.61 7.70 12.71
#